data_AF-A0A099GIQ5-F1
#
_entry.id   AF-A0A099GIQ5-F1
#
_cell.length_a   1.000
_cell.length_b   1.000
_cell.length_c   1.000
_cell.angle_alpha   90.00
_cell.angle_beta   90.00
_cell.angle_gamma   90.00
#
_symmetry.space_group_name_H-M   'P 1'
#
loop_
_entity.id
_entity.type
_entity.pdbx_description
1 polymer ?
#
loop_
_entity_poly.entity_id
_entity_poly.type
_entity_poly.pdbx_seq_one_letter_code
_entity_poly.pdbx_strand_id
1 'polypeptide(L)' 'MRARDNLTVEEDLVREARDYDMNLSRIAEEALRHAVKLERNRRWYEENRAALEAYAQEVREHGCILDDYRMF' A
#
# COMPACT_ATOMS: atom_id res chain seq x y z
N MET A 1 6.51 -17.04 -12.10
CA MET A 1 7.96 -17.20 -11.81
C MET A 1 8.19 -16.74 -10.37
N ARG A 2 8.89 -17.52 -9.53
CA ARG A 2 9.24 -17.15 -8.15
C ARG A 2 10.75 -16.95 -8.06
N ALA A 3 11.19 -15.92 -7.35
CA ALA A 3 12.60 -15.66 -7.05
C ALA A 3 12.92 -16.11 -5.62
N ARG A 4 14.13 -16.61 -5.38
CA ARG A 4 14.67 -16.87 -4.05
C ARG A 4 15.70 -15.80 -3.74
N ASP A 5 15.59 -15.21 -2.56
CA ASP A 5 16.51 -14.21 -2.05
C ASP A 5 16.82 -14.49 -0.58
N ASN A 6 17.99 -14.08 -0.11
CA ASN A 6 18.40 -14.27 1.29
C ASN A 6 18.01 -13.03 2.10
N LEU A 7 17.06 -13.21 3.03
CA LEU A 7 16.62 -12.16 3.95
C LEU A 7 17.27 -12.36 5.33
N THR A 8 17.81 -11.29 5.90
CA THR A 8 18.25 -11.26 7.30
C THR A 8 17.08 -10.87 8.18
N VAL A 9 16.74 -11.72 9.15
CA VAL A 9 15.66 -11.51 10.13
C VAL A 9 16.18 -11.93 11.50
N GLU A 10 15.65 -11.33 12.56
CA GLU A 10 15.95 -11.70 13.96
C GLU A 10 15.75 -13.20 14.19
N GLU A 11 16.78 -13.85 14.74
CA GLU A 11 16.81 -15.31 14.92
C GLU A 11 15.71 -15.78 15.90
N ASP A 12 15.50 -15.03 16.98
CA ASP A 12 14.48 -15.34 17.99
C ASP A 12 13.08 -15.36 17.39
N LEU A 13 12.78 -14.40 16.50
CA LEU A 13 11.49 -14.30 15.82
C LEU A 13 11.27 -15.48 14.86
N VAL A 14 12.31 -15.89 14.13
CA VAL A 14 12.24 -17.04 13.21
C VAL A 14 12.02 -18.33 13.98
N ARG A 15 12.69 -18.49 15.12
CA ARG A 15 12.53 -19.64 16.01
C ARG A 15 11.10 -19.71 16.57
N GLU A 16 10.62 -18.63 17.16
CA GLU A 16 9.25 -18.58 17.71
C GLU A 16 8.19 -18.87 16.63
N ALA A 17 8.32 -18.28 15.45
CA ALA A 17 7.40 -18.52 14.35
C ALA A 17 7.40 -19.99 13.88
N ARG A 18 8.55 -20.67 13.92
CA ARG A 18 8.65 -22.11 13.61
C ARG A 18 8.01 -22.96 14.70
N ASP A 19 8.19 -22.60 15.96
CA ASP A 19 7.56 -23.29 17.09
C ASP A 19 6.03 -23.23 17.01
N TYR A 20 5.49 -22.16 16.44
CA TYR A 20 4.06 -22.00 16.15
C TYR A 20 3.60 -22.56 14.78
N ASP A 21 4.46 -23.30 14.07
CA ASP A 21 4.18 -23.86 12.72
C ASP A 21 3.72 -22.80 11.69
N MET A 22 4.23 -21.57 11.82
CA MET A 22 3.88 -20.48 10.93
C MET A 22 4.60 -20.61 9.57
N ASN A 23 3.88 -20.34 8.49
CA ASN A 23 4.46 -20.34 7.16
C ASN A 23 5.20 -19.02 6.87
N LEU A 24 6.48 -18.98 7.22
CA LEU A 24 7.37 -17.82 7.03
C LEU A 24 7.39 -17.30 5.58
N SER A 25 7.38 -18.20 4.59
CA SER A 25 7.40 -17.80 3.17
C SER A 25 6.14 -17.02 2.81
N ARG A 26 4.98 -17.48 3.27
CA ARG A 26 3.69 -16.83 3.03
C ARG A 26 3.62 -15.47 3.73
N ILE A 27 4.05 -15.40 4.98
CA ILE A 27 4.07 -14.15 5.76
C ILE A 27 5.00 -13.12 5.10
N ALA A 28 6.20 -13.53 4.71
CA ALA A 28 7.16 -12.65 4.04
C ALA A 28 6.61 -12.14 2.69
N GLU A 29 5.96 -13.01 1.90
CA GLU A 29 5.33 -12.61 0.63
C GLU A 29 4.20 -11.59 0.85
N GLU A 30 3.31 -11.83 1.81
CA GLU A 30 2.21 -10.92 2.16
C GLU A 30 2.73 -9.56 2.63
N ALA A 31 3.74 -9.56 3.52
CA ALA A 31 4.38 -8.34 4.02
C ALA A 31 5.07 -7.54 2.90
N LEU A 32 5.84 -8.21 2.03
CA LEU A 32 6.48 -7.58 0.87
C LEU A 32 5.45 -6.99 -0.09
N ARG A 33 4.40 -7.74 -0.40
CA ARG A 33 3.30 -7.28 -1.27
C ARG A 33 2.64 -6.02 -0.70
N HIS A 34 2.40 -6.00 0.61
CA HIS A 34 1.82 -4.85 1.29
C HIS A 34 2.77 -3.63 1.25
N ALA A 35 4.04 -3.82 1.61
CA ALA A 35 5.04 -2.76 1.60
C ALA A 35 5.24 -2.16 0.19
N VAL A 36 5.35 -3.00 -0.84
CA VAL A 36 5.49 -2.56 -2.23
C VAL A 36 4.24 -1.80 -2.69
N LYS A 37 3.03 -2.27 -2.33
CA LYS A 37 1.79 -1.56 -2.66
C LYS A 37 1.76 -0.17 -2.01
N LEU A 38 2.13 -0.07 -0.74
CA LEU A 38 2.17 1.20 -0.02
C LEU A 38 3.15 2.18 -0.67
N GLU A 39 4.35 1.72 -1.00
CA GLU A 39 5.38 2.56 -1.62
C GLU A 39 4.99 3.01 -3.03
N ARG A 40 4.35 2.12 -3.82
CA ARG A 40 3.80 2.50 -5.13
C ARG A 40 2.72 3.58 -5.00
N ASN A 41 1.82 3.43 -4.05
CA ASN A 41 0.78 4.42 -3.80
C ASN A 41 1.37 5.77 -3.37
N ARG A 42 2.40 5.76 -2.51
CA ARG A 42 3.11 6.97 -2.08
C ARG A 42 3.72 7.69 -3.28
N ARG A 43 4.45 6.97 -4.14
CA ARG A 43 5.08 7.56 -5.34
C ARG A 43 4.04 8.08 -6.32
N TRP A 44 2.98 7.32 -6.57
CA TRP A 44 1.89 7.77 -7.43
C TRP A 44 1.26 9.07 -6.89
N TYR A 45 1.01 9.15 -5.58
CA TYR A 45 0.49 10.36 -4.97
C TYR A 45 1.44 11.55 -5.12
N GLU A 46 2.74 11.35 -4.94
CA GLU A 46 3.76 12.39 -5.14
C GLU A 46 3.80 12.88 -6.59
N GLU A 47 3.79 11.96 -7.56
CA GLU A 47 3.77 12.25 -8.99
C GLU A 47 2.49 12.99 -9.42
N ASN A 48 1.36 12.67 -8.80
CA ASN A 48 0.05 13.22 -9.15
C ASN A 48 -0.38 14.38 -8.23
N ARG A 49 0.48 14.81 -7.29
CA ARG A 49 0.12 15.80 -6.27
C ARG A 49 -0.43 17.08 -6.87
N ALA A 50 0.24 17.63 -7.88
CA ALA A 50 -0.19 18.87 -8.54
C ALA A 50 -1.56 18.73 -9.21
N ALA A 51 -1.82 17.60 -9.88
CA ALA A 51 -3.11 17.34 -10.51
C ALA A 51 -4.23 17.17 -9.47
N LEU A 52 -3.93 16.49 -8.36
CA LEU A 52 -4.87 16.32 -7.24
C LEU A 52 -5.17 17.66 -6.56
N GLU A 53 -4.18 18.52 -6.36
CA GLU A 53 -4.36 19.86 -5.79
C GLU A 53 -5.19 20.76 -6.71
N ALA A 54 -4.91 20.74 -8.02
CA ALA A 54 -5.69 21.47 -9.02
C ALA A 54 -7.16 21.02 -9.03
N TYR A 55 -7.40 19.70 -9.08
CA TYR A 55 -8.75 19.15 -9.00
C TYR A 55 -9.46 19.51 -7.68
N ALA A 56 -8.74 19.43 -6.55
CA ALA A 56 -9.31 19.80 -5.26
C ALA A 56 -9.67 21.30 -5.20
N GLN A 57 -8.92 22.17 -5.88
CA GLN A 57 -9.25 23.58 -5.98
C GLN A 57 -10.49 23.80 -6.84
N GLU A 58 -10.58 23.14 -8.00
CA GLU A 58 -11.75 23.20 -8.87
C GLU A 58 -13.04 22.78 -8.13
N VAL A 59 -12.98 21.67 -7.37
CA VAL A 59 -14.11 21.22 -6.55
C VAL A 59 -14.45 22.21 -5.43
N ARG A 60 -13.47 22.89 -4.82
CA ARG A 60 -13.74 23.92 -3.81
C ARG A 60 -14.41 25.16 -4.40
N GLU A 61 -14.03 25.55 -5.60
CA GLU A 61 -14.55 26.74 -6.27
C GLU A 61 -15.92 26.50 -6.92
N HIS A 62 -16.14 25.32 -7.49
CA HIS A 62 -17.31 25.03 -8.33
C HIS A 62 -18.26 23.98 -7.74
N GLY A 63 -17.89 23.33 -6.63
CA GLY A 63 -18.61 22.17 -6.09
C GLY A 63 -18.28 20.89 -6.87
N CYS A 64 -18.81 19.73 -6.43
CA CYS A 64 -18.69 18.53 -7.24
C CYS A 64 -19.73 18.56 -8.37
N ILE A 65 -19.33 18.21 -9.59
CA ILE A 65 -20.20 18.20 -10.79
C ILE A 65 -21.49 17.38 -10.59
N LEU A 66 -21.41 16.33 -9.77
CA LEU A 66 -22.54 15.43 -9.50
C LEU A 66 -23.22 15.69 -8.15
N ASP A 67 -22.90 16.79 -7.45
CA ASP A 67 -23.52 17.12 -6.17
C ASP A 67 -25.05 17.22 -6.30
N ASP A 68 -25.55 17.78 -7.40
CA ASP A 68 -26.98 17.93 -7.69
C ASP A 68 -27.74 16.60 -7.84
N TYR A 69 -27.01 15.49 -8.06
CA TYR A 69 -27.59 14.15 -8.22
C TYR A 69 -27.29 13.22 -7.04
N ARG A 70 -26.68 13.72 -5.96
CA ARG A 70 -26.35 12.92 -4.77
C ARG A 70 -27.62 12.58 -4.01
N MET A 71 -28.11 11.35 -4.17
CA MET A 71 -29.14 10.76 -3.31
C MET A 71 -28.44 10.01 -2.18
N PHE A 72 -28.67 10.44 -0.94
CA PHE A 72 -28.17 9.81 0.28
C PHE A 72 -28.74 8.40 0.48
#